data_AF-A3V4M9-F1
#
_entry.id   AF-A3V4M9-F1
#
_cell.length_a   1.000
_cell.length_b   1.000
_cell.length_c   1.000
_cell.angle_alpha   90.00
_cell.angle_beta   90.00
_cell.angle_gamma   90.00
#
_symmetry.space_group_name_H-M   'P 1'
#
loop_
_entity.id
_entity.type
_entity.pdbx_description
1 polymer ?
#
loop_
_entity_poly.entity_id
_entity_poly.type
_entity_poly.pdbx_seq_one_letter_code
_entity_poly.pdbx_strand_id
1 'polypeptide(L)'
;MALAANDSVFVGGARVLSRAGLPAPLTAIITEIDATVLARTLVCDIDGAVLRMAVAGRRLRGLIDIGGVAPAATALTGRVLAQDDIATTKTLGVFLAGLCKDAQQVTVRSHPAEPLGNPSEAGIPAASLAGLWQVVDHGTGQSRMAQFLAGNSPMITAFIHATAGVTTGTQGDTTKLDPIWRDQFMAFRKRQQAIFAHQDGPLLVCLDGGLDDGRAVAIAMTGDEASVFAYESAAISTILTSWHRITH
;
A
#
# COMPACT_ATOMS: atom_id res chain seq x y z
N MET A 1 1.87 24.66 5.70
CA MET A 1 1.96 23.47 6.58
C MET A 1 1.87 22.24 5.68
N ALA A 2 3.00 21.59 5.42
CA ALA A 2 3.10 20.46 4.51
C ALA A 2 2.95 19.16 5.31
N LEU A 3 1.87 18.41 5.06
CA LEU A 3 1.77 17.01 5.48
C LEU A 3 2.59 16.19 4.49
N ALA A 4 3.89 16.09 4.75
CA ALA A 4 4.78 15.19 4.02
C ALA A 4 4.48 13.75 4.48
N ALA A 5 3.88 12.96 3.60
CA ALA A 5 3.93 11.51 3.70
C ALA A 5 5.40 11.09 3.47
N ASN A 6 6.10 10.82 4.57
CA ASN A 6 7.55 10.72 4.70
C ASN A 6 8.27 9.55 3.96
N ASP A 7 7.64 8.87 3.00
CA ASP A 7 8.28 7.76 2.27
C ASP A 7 7.84 7.68 0.79
N SER A 8 7.69 8.84 0.16
CA SER A 8 7.30 8.93 -1.23
C SER A 8 8.50 8.63 -2.15
N VAL A 9 8.48 7.49 -2.86
CA VAL A 9 9.44 7.21 -3.94
C VAL A 9 9.04 8.01 -5.18
N PHE A 10 9.99 8.63 -5.86
CA PHE A 10 9.74 9.41 -7.08
C PHE A 10 10.45 8.83 -8.29
N VAL A 11 9.77 8.80 -9.44
CA VAL A 11 10.32 8.44 -10.75
C VAL A 11 9.93 9.53 -11.75
N GLY A 12 10.93 10.17 -12.37
CA GLY A 12 10.71 11.22 -13.36
C GLY A 12 9.96 12.47 -12.83
N GLY A 13 9.95 12.70 -11.52
CA GLY A 13 9.19 13.78 -10.88
C GLY A 13 7.73 13.44 -10.56
N ALA A 14 7.29 12.20 -10.80
CA ALA A 14 6.02 11.67 -10.32
C ALA A 14 6.24 10.81 -9.07
N ARG A 15 5.29 10.81 -8.14
CA ARG A 15 5.32 9.93 -6.98
C ARG A 15 4.84 8.54 -7.37
N VAL A 16 5.54 7.50 -6.97
CA VAL A 16 5.14 6.11 -7.19
C VAL A 16 4.04 5.74 -6.19
N LEU A 17 2.90 5.28 -6.69
CA LEU A 17 1.78 4.75 -5.89
C LEU A 17 1.83 3.23 -5.78
N SER A 18 2.26 2.55 -6.84
CA SER A 18 2.38 1.09 -6.91
C SER A 18 3.58 0.69 -7.76
N ARG A 19 4.30 -0.35 -7.36
CA ARG A 19 5.44 -0.93 -8.09
C ARG A 19 5.41 -2.45 -8.01
N ALA A 20 5.62 -3.12 -9.13
CA ALA A 20 5.46 -4.56 -9.30
C ALA A 20 4.08 -5.05 -8.79
N GLY A 21 3.03 -4.25 -9.00
CA GLY A 21 1.67 -4.52 -8.55
C GLY A 21 1.43 -4.35 -7.04
N LEU A 22 2.38 -3.80 -6.28
CA LEU A 22 2.27 -3.62 -4.82
C LEU A 22 2.43 -2.14 -4.40
N PRO A 23 1.53 -1.60 -3.53
CA PRO A 23 0.19 -2.15 -3.25
C PRO A 23 -0.63 -2.30 -4.53
N ALA A 24 -1.73 -3.06 -4.49
CA ALA A 24 -2.57 -3.30 -5.67
C ALA A 24 -2.89 -1.96 -6.38
N PRO A 25 -2.62 -1.82 -7.70
CA PRO A 25 -2.67 -0.53 -8.39
C PRO A 25 -3.95 0.28 -8.17
N LEU A 26 -5.11 -0.38 -8.23
CA LEU A 26 -6.41 0.27 -8.03
C LEU A 26 -6.60 0.75 -6.60
N THR A 27 -6.17 -0.06 -5.61
CA THR A 27 -6.17 0.32 -4.19
C THR A 27 -5.29 1.54 -3.95
N ALA A 28 -4.13 1.61 -4.60
CA ALA A 28 -3.20 2.72 -4.48
C ALA A 28 -3.83 4.03 -5.00
N ILE A 29 -4.53 3.97 -6.13
CA ILE A 29 -5.23 5.12 -6.73
C ILE A 29 -6.36 5.64 -5.81
N ILE A 30 -7.19 4.76 -5.28
CA ILE A 30 -8.29 5.20 -4.40
C ILE A 30 -7.74 5.70 -3.06
N THR A 31 -6.63 5.15 -2.56
CA THR A 31 -5.93 5.69 -1.38
C THR A 31 -5.46 7.11 -1.63
N GLU A 32 -4.96 7.38 -2.84
CA GLU A 32 -4.56 8.72 -3.24
C GLU A 32 -5.75 9.70 -3.32
N ILE A 33 -6.90 9.23 -3.82
CA ILE A 33 -8.14 9.99 -3.81
C ILE A 33 -8.54 10.31 -2.36
N ASP A 34 -8.49 9.33 -1.46
CA ASP A 34 -8.86 9.48 -0.05
C ASP A 34 -7.93 10.44 0.71
N ALA A 35 -6.65 10.46 0.38
CA ALA A 35 -5.67 11.40 0.95
C ALA A 35 -5.89 12.85 0.46
N THR A 36 -6.63 13.05 -0.63
CA THR A 36 -6.78 14.37 -1.26
C THR A 36 -7.94 15.17 -0.65
N VAL A 37 -7.61 16.07 0.29
CA VAL A 37 -8.60 16.94 0.96
C VAL A 37 -8.96 18.17 0.11
N LEU A 38 -7.96 18.85 -0.45
CA LEU A 38 -8.17 20.06 -1.27
C LEU A 38 -8.42 19.69 -2.73
N ALA A 39 -9.16 20.53 -3.45
CA ALA A 39 -9.40 20.34 -4.87
C ALA A 39 -8.06 20.33 -5.64
N ARG A 40 -7.85 19.27 -6.42
CA ARG A 40 -6.65 19.05 -7.24
C ARG A 40 -7.02 18.25 -8.49
N THR A 41 -6.18 18.35 -9.51
CA THR A 41 -6.14 17.35 -10.58
C THR A 41 -5.04 16.33 -10.26
N LEU A 42 -5.39 15.05 -10.17
CA LEU A 42 -4.42 13.96 -10.11
C LEU A 42 -4.16 13.46 -11.52
N VAL A 43 -2.89 13.45 -11.91
CA VAL A 43 -2.43 12.87 -13.17
C VAL A 43 -1.75 11.55 -12.84
N CYS A 44 -2.45 10.44 -13.10
CA CYS A 44 -1.93 9.10 -12.87
C CYS A 44 -1.39 8.51 -14.17
N ASP A 45 -0.19 7.94 -14.12
CA ASP A 45 0.37 7.13 -15.20
C ASP A 45 0.35 5.66 -14.77
N ILE A 46 -0.30 4.81 -15.56
CA ILE A 46 -0.42 3.37 -15.38
C ILE A 46 0.22 2.71 -16.60
N ASP A 47 1.50 2.40 -16.52
CA ASP A 47 2.32 1.84 -17.62
C ASP A 47 2.09 2.51 -19.00
N GLY A 48 2.00 3.84 -19.02
CA GLY A 48 1.80 4.63 -20.23
C GLY A 48 0.35 5.02 -20.54
N ALA A 49 -0.63 4.46 -19.84
CA ALA A 49 -2.00 5.00 -19.83
C ALA A 49 -2.08 6.17 -18.84
N VAL A 50 -2.41 7.35 -19.32
CA VAL A 50 -2.42 8.59 -18.51
C VAL A 50 -3.86 8.99 -18.20
N LEU A 51 -4.21 9.05 -16.92
CA LEU A 51 -5.52 9.45 -16.42
C LEU A 51 -5.44 10.80 -15.74
N ARG A 52 -6.32 11.73 -16.11
CA ARG A 52 -6.47 13.02 -15.42
C ARG A 52 -7.77 13.02 -14.64
N MET A 53 -7.69 13.03 -13.32
CA MET A 53 -8.85 12.92 -12.44
C MET A 53 -9.04 14.19 -11.63
N ALA A 54 -10.27 14.69 -11.60
CA ALA A 54 -10.66 15.74 -10.67
C ALA A 54 -10.99 15.11 -9.31
N VAL A 55 -10.35 15.58 -8.24
CA VAL A 55 -10.58 15.10 -6.88
C VAL A 55 -10.71 16.27 -5.90
N ALA A 56 -11.57 16.12 -4.91
CA ALA A 56 -11.74 17.11 -3.85
C ALA A 56 -12.41 16.47 -2.63
N GLY A 57 -12.02 16.87 -1.42
CA GLY A 57 -12.70 16.46 -0.20
C GLY A 57 -12.77 14.93 0.00
N ARG A 58 -11.71 14.21 -0.39
CA ARG A 58 -11.63 12.73 -0.34
C ARG A 58 -12.60 12.03 -1.30
N ARG A 59 -12.97 12.71 -2.38
CA ARG A 59 -13.94 12.23 -3.38
C ARG A 59 -13.36 12.32 -4.78
N LEU A 60 -13.69 11.34 -5.60
CA LEU A 60 -13.50 11.41 -7.05
C LEU A 60 -14.68 12.16 -7.66
N ARG A 61 -14.37 13.28 -8.31
CA ARG A 61 -15.36 14.10 -9.02
C ARG A 61 -15.63 13.55 -10.41
N GLY A 62 -14.61 12.99 -11.06
CA GLY A 62 -14.70 12.39 -12.37
C GLY A 62 -13.39 12.45 -13.13
N LEU A 63 -13.44 12.03 -14.38
CA LEU A 63 -12.29 11.92 -15.26
C LEU A 63 -12.30 13.11 -16.22
N ILE A 64 -11.26 13.93 -16.16
CA ILE A 64 -11.08 15.09 -17.05
C ILE A 64 -10.68 14.59 -18.44
N ASP A 65 -9.70 13.69 -18.50
CA ASP A 65 -9.10 13.25 -19.76
C ASP A 65 -8.39 11.89 -19.58
N ILE A 66 -8.17 11.19 -20.69
CA ILE A 66 -7.39 9.94 -20.76
C ILE A 66 -6.52 9.93 -22.00
N GLY A 67 -5.23 9.66 -21.83
CA GLY A 67 -4.27 9.39 -22.89
C GLY A 67 -3.77 7.95 -22.88
N GLY A 68 -3.27 7.47 -24.03
CA GLY A 68 -2.62 6.16 -24.13
C GLY A 68 -3.56 4.95 -24.09
N VAL A 69 -4.87 5.16 -24.28
CA VAL A 69 -5.90 4.10 -24.25
C VAL A 69 -6.74 4.08 -25.52
N ALA A 70 -7.53 3.02 -25.71
CA ALA A 70 -8.43 2.88 -26.86
C ALA A 70 -9.55 3.96 -26.86
N PRO A 71 -10.02 4.41 -28.05
CA PRO A 71 -10.97 5.51 -28.18
C PRO A 71 -12.30 5.32 -27.43
N ALA A 72 -12.75 4.07 -27.23
CA ALA A 72 -14.00 3.80 -26.52
C ALA A 72 -13.99 4.28 -25.06
N ALA A 73 -12.81 4.47 -24.45
CA ALA A 73 -12.67 4.96 -23.09
C ALA A 73 -12.94 6.47 -22.95
N THR A 74 -12.91 7.25 -24.06
CA THR A 74 -13.14 8.71 -24.00
C THR A 74 -14.58 9.07 -23.61
N ALA A 75 -15.54 8.15 -23.76
CA ALA A 75 -16.92 8.33 -23.31
C ALA A 75 -17.06 8.53 -21.78
N LEU A 76 -16.00 8.20 -21.01
CA LEU A 76 -15.93 8.41 -19.56
C LEU A 76 -15.34 9.78 -19.17
N THR A 77 -14.81 10.55 -20.13
CA THR A 77 -14.18 11.85 -19.88
C THR A 77 -15.18 13.02 -19.88
N GLY A 78 -14.84 14.09 -19.16
CA GLY A 78 -15.66 15.30 -19.07
C GLY A 78 -16.96 15.14 -18.27
N ARG A 79 -17.20 13.96 -17.68
CA ARG A 79 -18.42 13.66 -16.91
C ARG A 79 -18.13 13.69 -15.41
N VAL A 80 -19.05 14.29 -14.68
CA VAL A 80 -19.04 14.28 -13.21
C VAL A 80 -19.69 12.99 -12.74
N LEU A 81 -19.06 12.35 -11.77
CA LEU A 81 -19.63 11.19 -11.10
C LEU A 81 -20.67 11.66 -10.08
N ALA A 82 -21.92 11.33 -10.36
CA ALA A 82 -23.05 11.62 -9.49
C ALA A 82 -23.42 10.37 -8.67
N GLN A 83 -23.90 10.57 -7.44
CA GLN A 83 -24.24 9.46 -6.54
C GLN A 83 -25.42 8.62 -7.04
N ASP A 84 -26.31 9.21 -7.82
CA ASP A 84 -27.45 8.57 -8.46
C ASP A 84 -27.08 7.84 -9.76
N ASP A 85 -25.97 8.18 -10.40
CA ASP A 85 -25.43 7.47 -11.58
C ASP A 85 -24.38 6.41 -11.20
N ILE A 86 -24.86 5.37 -10.51
CA ILE A 86 -24.04 4.21 -10.12
C ILE A 86 -23.51 3.46 -11.36
N ALA A 87 -24.25 3.46 -12.47
CA ALA A 87 -23.88 2.75 -13.69
C ALA A 87 -22.59 3.31 -14.31
N THR A 88 -22.49 4.65 -14.43
CA THR A 88 -21.27 5.30 -14.90
C THR A 88 -20.11 5.06 -13.93
N THR A 89 -20.36 5.15 -12.63
CA THR A 89 -19.32 4.88 -11.60
C THR A 89 -18.78 3.46 -11.67
N LYS A 90 -19.65 2.45 -11.88
CA LYS A 90 -19.23 1.06 -12.07
C LYS A 90 -18.46 0.85 -13.37
N THR A 91 -18.90 1.48 -14.45
CA THR A 91 -18.21 1.40 -15.76
C THR A 91 -16.80 1.95 -15.66
N LEU A 92 -16.61 3.09 -14.97
CA LEU A 92 -15.28 3.63 -14.68
C LEU A 92 -14.45 2.66 -13.83
N GLY A 93 -15.05 2.03 -12.82
CA GLY A 93 -14.37 1.03 -11.99
C GLY A 93 -13.86 -0.16 -12.79
N VAL A 94 -14.70 -0.73 -13.67
CA VAL A 94 -14.32 -1.84 -14.56
C VAL A 94 -13.17 -1.43 -15.49
N PHE A 95 -13.25 -0.21 -16.04
CA PHE A 95 -12.20 0.33 -16.89
C PHE A 95 -10.86 0.47 -16.13
N LEU A 96 -10.86 1.11 -14.96
CA LEU A 96 -9.67 1.28 -14.14
C LEU A 96 -9.11 -0.06 -13.65
N ALA A 97 -9.96 -1.01 -13.25
CA ALA A 97 -9.55 -2.36 -12.89
C ALA A 97 -8.88 -3.08 -14.07
N GLY A 98 -9.41 -2.89 -15.29
CA GLY A 98 -8.80 -3.41 -16.51
C GLY A 98 -7.41 -2.85 -16.77
N LEU A 99 -7.22 -1.54 -16.61
CA LEU A 99 -5.89 -0.92 -16.71
C LEU A 99 -4.94 -1.40 -15.60
N CYS A 100 -5.46 -1.59 -14.40
CA CYS A 100 -4.70 -1.97 -13.22
C CYS A 100 -4.32 -3.44 -13.16
N LYS A 101 -4.96 -4.31 -13.95
CA LYS A 101 -4.83 -5.77 -13.83
C LYS A 101 -3.39 -6.26 -14.00
N ASP A 102 -2.69 -5.74 -15.01
CA ASP A 102 -1.33 -6.16 -15.38
C ASP A 102 -0.30 -5.05 -15.15
N ALA A 103 -0.72 -3.95 -14.50
CA ALA A 103 0.10 -2.77 -14.29
C ALA A 103 1.29 -3.06 -13.35
N GLN A 104 2.49 -2.86 -13.87
CA GLN A 104 3.74 -2.99 -13.14
C GLN A 104 4.06 -1.72 -12.36
N GLN A 105 3.62 -0.55 -12.82
CA GLN A 105 3.85 0.69 -12.11
C GLN A 105 2.67 1.65 -12.22
N VAL A 106 2.34 2.26 -11.09
CA VAL A 106 1.46 3.44 -11.05
C VAL A 106 2.21 4.60 -10.45
N THR A 107 2.20 5.74 -11.14
CA THR A 107 2.72 7.00 -10.60
C THR A 107 1.65 8.08 -10.61
N VAL A 108 1.80 9.10 -9.77
CA VAL A 108 0.89 10.23 -9.67
C VAL A 108 1.63 11.56 -9.61
N ARG A 109 1.04 12.58 -10.24
CA ARG A 109 1.38 13.99 -10.06
C ARG A 109 0.14 14.77 -9.63
N SER A 110 0.32 15.70 -8.72
CA SER A 110 -0.73 16.63 -8.30
C SER A 110 -0.58 17.95 -9.03
N HIS A 111 -1.65 18.40 -9.67
CA HIS A 111 -1.74 19.67 -10.38
C HIS A 111 -2.81 20.57 -9.74
N PRO A 112 -2.79 21.90 -10.03
CA PRO A 112 -3.89 22.78 -9.70
C PRO A 112 -5.24 22.21 -10.18
N ALA A 113 -6.31 22.48 -9.43
CA ALA A 113 -7.64 21.99 -9.78
C ALA A 113 -8.06 22.53 -11.16
N GLU A 114 -8.45 21.61 -12.04
CA GLU A 114 -9.12 21.95 -13.29
C GLU A 114 -10.65 21.88 -13.10
N PRO A 115 -11.40 22.73 -13.80
CA PRO A 115 -12.86 22.71 -13.72
C PRO A 115 -13.41 21.41 -14.33
N LEU A 116 -14.26 20.73 -13.57
CA LEU A 116 -15.07 19.61 -14.03
C LEU A 116 -16.48 19.74 -13.43
N GLY A 117 -17.46 20.01 -14.29
CA GLY A 117 -18.85 20.20 -13.90
C GLY A 117 -19.09 21.40 -12.99
N ASN A 118 -20.13 21.30 -12.16
CA ASN A 118 -20.52 22.35 -11.22
C ASN A 118 -19.81 22.15 -9.87
N PRO A 119 -19.19 23.18 -9.26
CA PRO A 119 -18.58 23.09 -7.93
C PRO A 119 -19.43 22.40 -6.85
N SER A 120 -20.77 22.49 -6.92
CA SER A 120 -21.70 21.90 -5.96
C SER A 120 -21.81 20.36 -6.02
N GLU A 121 -21.39 19.74 -7.11
CA GLU A 121 -21.52 18.28 -7.28
C GLU A 121 -20.46 17.55 -6.46
N ALA A 122 -20.83 16.85 -5.39
CA ALA A 122 -19.84 16.35 -4.43
C ALA A 122 -18.82 15.34 -4.99
N GLY A 123 -19.16 14.58 -6.04
CA GLY A 123 -18.42 13.39 -6.44
C GLY A 123 -18.68 12.19 -5.52
N ILE A 124 -17.95 11.10 -5.74
CA ILE A 124 -18.11 9.85 -4.98
C ILE A 124 -16.97 9.70 -3.95
N PRO A 125 -17.26 9.46 -2.67
CA PRO A 125 -16.25 9.19 -1.65
C PRO A 125 -15.37 8.00 -1.98
N ALA A 126 -14.07 8.09 -1.67
CA ALA A 126 -13.13 7.00 -1.87
C ALA A 126 -13.59 5.67 -1.24
N ALA A 127 -14.14 5.73 -0.01
CA ALA A 127 -14.71 4.56 0.66
C ALA A 127 -15.92 3.95 -0.09
N SER A 128 -16.72 4.77 -0.78
CA SER A 128 -17.83 4.28 -1.62
C SER A 128 -17.31 3.68 -2.93
N LEU A 129 -16.29 4.28 -3.54
CA LEU A 129 -15.63 3.72 -4.72
C LEU A 129 -15.05 2.34 -4.43
N ALA A 130 -14.36 2.20 -3.29
CA ALA A 130 -13.82 0.93 -2.82
C ALA A 130 -14.85 -0.20 -2.82
N GLY A 131 -16.01 0.05 -2.20
CA GLY A 131 -17.10 -0.91 -2.14
C GLY A 131 -17.72 -1.19 -3.51
N LEU A 132 -17.93 -0.15 -4.33
CA LEU A 132 -18.51 -0.29 -5.67
C LEU A 132 -17.61 -1.04 -6.64
N TRP A 133 -16.29 -0.88 -6.51
CA TRP A 133 -15.30 -1.48 -7.39
C TRP A 133 -14.72 -2.78 -6.82
N GLN A 134 -15.25 -3.26 -5.69
CA GLN A 134 -14.86 -4.52 -5.03
C GLN A 134 -13.36 -4.60 -4.74
N VAL A 135 -12.76 -3.46 -4.38
CA VAL A 135 -11.36 -3.40 -4.01
C VAL A 135 -11.22 -3.90 -2.57
N VAL A 136 -10.65 -5.08 -2.42
CA VAL A 136 -10.32 -5.66 -1.11
C VAL A 136 -9.21 -4.80 -0.47
N ASP A 137 -9.42 -4.41 0.78
CA ASP A 137 -8.57 -3.51 1.59
C ASP A 137 -8.46 -2.05 1.13
N HIS A 138 -9.57 -1.33 1.27
CA HIS A 138 -9.57 0.14 1.35
C HIS A 138 -9.43 0.69 2.77
N GLY A 139 -8.63 0.03 3.58
CA GLY A 139 -8.40 0.39 4.96
C GLY A 139 -6.92 0.28 5.27
N THR A 140 -6.32 1.43 5.56
CA THR A 140 -4.91 1.63 5.92
C THR A 140 -3.91 1.43 4.79
N GLY A 141 -3.12 2.46 4.48
CA GLY A 141 -1.92 2.29 3.66
C GLY A 141 -1.09 1.13 4.24
N GLN A 142 -0.47 0.35 3.36
CA GLN A 142 0.33 -0.82 3.72
C GLN A 142 1.10 -0.54 5.02
N SER A 143 0.89 -1.36 6.05
CA SER A 143 1.50 -1.11 7.36
C SER A 143 3.02 -1.04 7.24
N ARG A 144 3.69 -0.39 8.20
CA ARG A 144 5.16 -0.34 8.21
C ARG A 144 5.78 -1.74 8.13
N MET A 145 5.17 -2.74 8.78
CA MET A 145 5.59 -4.13 8.68
C MET A 145 5.40 -4.68 7.27
N ALA A 146 4.23 -4.48 6.66
CA ALA A 146 3.96 -4.98 5.32
C ALA A 146 4.86 -4.29 4.28
N GLN A 147 5.16 -2.99 4.43
CA GLN A 147 6.14 -2.28 3.58
C GLN A 147 7.55 -2.84 3.75
N PHE A 148 7.94 -3.13 5.00
CA PHE A 148 9.23 -3.73 5.32
C PHE A 148 9.38 -5.12 4.69
N LEU A 149 8.40 -6.01 4.87
CA LEU A 149 8.42 -7.35 4.30
C LEU A 149 8.44 -7.31 2.77
N ALA A 150 7.62 -6.47 2.15
CA ALA A 150 7.60 -6.32 0.68
C ALA A 150 8.94 -5.76 0.15
N GLY A 151 9.47 -4.71 0.77
CA GLY A 151 10.72 -4.07 0.37
C GLY A 151 11.96 -4.94 0.52
N ASN A 152 11.92 -5.95 1.40
CA ASN A 152 13.01 -6.90 1.65
C ASN A 152 12.71 -8.30 1.09
N SER A 153 11.66 -8.46 0.27
CA SER A 153 11.27 -9.76 -0.28
C SER A 153 12.37 -10.53 -1.04
N PRO A 154 13.37 -9.90 -1.72
CA PRO A 154 14.47 -10.65 -2.32
C PRO A 154 15.43 -11.28 -1.31
N MET A 155 15.46 -10.75 -0.08
CA MET A 155 16.36 -11.19 1.00
C MET A 155 15.63 -12.07 2.03
N ILE A 156 14.31 -11.95 2.11
CA ILE A 156 13.45 -12.73 3.00
C ILE A 156 12.98 -13.98 2.27
N THR A 157 13.48 -15.13 2.73
CA THR A 157 13.19 -16.44 2.12
C THR A 157 11.87 -17.04 2.60
N ALA A 158 11.45 -16.71 3.82
CA ALA A 158 10.16 -17.11 4.37
C ALA A 158 9.72 -16.14 5.48
N PHE A 159 8.41 -15.97 5.68
CA PHE A 159 7.90 -15.23 6.82
C PHE A 159 6.53 -15.72 7.29
N ILE A 160 6.24 -15.43 8.56
CA ILE A 160 4.91 -15.44 9.17
C ILE A 160 4.66 -14.02 9.66
N HIS A 161 3.53 -13.43 9.28
CA HIS A 161 3.10 -12.09 9.68
C HIS A 161 1.74 -12.19 10.37
N ALA A 162 1.59 -11.46 11.46
CA ALA A 162 0.37 -11.41 12.24
C ALA A 162 0.05 -9.98 12.67
N THR A 163 -1.25 -9.72 12.79
CA THR A 163 -1.81 -8.46 13.28
C THR A 163 -2.76 -8.79 14.42
N ALA A 164 -2.60 -8.10 15.56
CA ALA A 164 -3.38 -8.35 16.77
C ALA A 164 -3.35 -9.84 17.22
N GLY A 165 -2.23 -10.53 16.97
CA GLY A 165 -2.03 -11.93 17.34
C GLY A 165 -2.67 -12.96 16.40
N VAL A 166 -3.32 -12.53 15.32
CA VAL A 166 -3.87 -13.41 14.27
C VAL A 166 -2.94 -13.40 13.08
N THR A 167 -2.53 -14.57 12.59
CA THR A 167 -1.71 -14.68 11.37
C THR A 167 -2.48 -14.11 10.18
N THR A 168 -1.93 -13.07 9.57
CA THR A 168 -2.50 -12.32 8.44
C THR A 168 -1.78 -12.62 7.13
N GLY A 169 -0.56 -13.17 7.16
CA GLY A 169 0.17 -13.54 5.96
C GLY A 169 1.31 -14.53 6.21
N THR A 170 1.59 -15.36 5.21
CA THR A 170 2.75 -16.25 5.17
C THR A 170 3.36 -16.26 3.78
N GLN A 171 4.67 -16.48 3.69
CA GLN A 171 5.39 -16.65 2.42
C GLN A 171 6.54 -17.65 2.61
N GLY A 172 6.85 -18.40 1.55
CA GLY A 172 7.98 -19.33 1.52
C GLY A 172 7.74 -20.59 2.36
N ASP A 173 8.81 -21.32 2.65
CA ASP A 173 8.76 -22.49 3.54
C ASP A 173 8.81 -22.05 5.01
N THR A 174 7.63 -22.01 5.65
CA THR A 174 7.46 -21.62 7.05
C THR A 174 7.64 -22.78 8.03
N THR A 175 7.93 -23.99 7.57
CA THR A 175 7.96 -25.19 8.43
C THR A 175 8.91 -25.05 9.62
N LYS A 176 10.03 -24.35 9.43
CA LYS A 176 10.99 -24.05 10.51
C LYS A 176 10.64 -22.82 11.35
N LEU A 177 9.80 -21.93 10.83
CA LEU A 177 9.32 -20.73 11.53
C LEU A 177 8.11 -21.02 12.40
N ASP A 178 7.26 -21.97 12.02
CA ASP A 178 6.03 -22.32 12.74
C ASP A 178 6.27 -22.71 14.22
N PRO A 179 7.29 -23.53 14.56
CA PRO A 179 7.59 -23.82 15.97
C PRO A 179 8.05 -22.58 16.74
N ILE A 180 8.86 -21.72 16.12
CA ILE A 180 9.33 -20.47 16.72
C ILE A 180 8.13 -19.55 16.99
N TRP A 181 7.24 -19.42 16.01
CA TRP A 181 6.03 -18.61 16.10
C TRP A 181 5.08 -19.12 17.18
N ARG A 182 4.75 -20.42 17.16
CA ARG A 182 3.76 -20.99 18.08
C ARG A 182 4.30 -21.09 19.51
N ASP A 183 5.53 -21.55 19.68
CA ASP A 183 6.02 -22.01 20.99
C ASP A 183 6.87 -20.94 21.69
N GLN A 184 7.54 -20.06 20.95
CA GLN A 184 8.50 -19.11 21.51
C GLN A 184 8.03 -17.65 21.45
N PHE A 185 7.28 -17.26 20.43
CA PHE A 185 6.92 -15.85 20.20
C PHE A 185 6.12 -15.25 21.35
N MET A 186 5.10 -15.94 21.87
CA MET A 186 4.30 -15.44 23.00
C MET A 186 5.10 -15.34 24.28
N ALA A 187 5.99 -16.30 24.55
CA ALA A 187 6.89 -16.26 25.70
C ALA A 187 7.89 -15.10 25.60
N PHE A 188 8.42 -14.85 24.39
CA PHE A 188 9.28 -13.72 24.10
C PHE A 188 8.54 -12.39 24.32
N ARG A 189 7.35 -12.19 23.74
CA ARG A 189 6.55 -10.97 23.88
C ARG A 189 6.23 -10.68 25.35
N LYS A 190 5.83 -11.70 26.12
CA LYS A 190 5.57 -11.57 27.56
C LYS A 190 6.81 -11.13 28.35
N ARG A 191 7.98 -11.72 28.07
CA ARG A 191 9.24 -11.33 28.73
C ARG A 191 9.69 -9.94 28.32
N GLN A 192 9.57 -9.59 27.04
CA GLN A 192 9.94 -8.27 26.52
C GLN A 192 9.09 -7.18 27.17
N GLN A 193 7.77 -7.35 27.29
CA GLN A 193 6.90 -6.42 28.01
C GLN A 193 7.24 -6.30 29.50
N ALA A 194 7.67 -7.40 30.14
CA ALA A 194 8.07 -7.37 31.55
C ALA A 194 9.40 -6.63 31.78
N ILE A 195 10.34 -6.71 30.83
CA ILE A 195 11.67 -6.07 30.93
C ILE A 195 11.62 -4.62 30.46
N PHE A 196 10.85 -4.33 29.42
CA PHE A 196 10.80 -3.03 28.75
C PHE A 196 9.36 -2.49 28.73
N ALA A 197 8.77 -2.29 29.91
CA ALA A 197 7.38 -1.85 30.08
C ALA A 197 7.03 -0.49 29.43
N HIS A 198 8.02 0.27 28.95
CA HIS A 198 7.86 1.59 28.33
C HIS A 198 8.41 1.66 26.90
N GLN A 199 8.80 0.54 26.27
CA GLN A 199 9.16 0.51 24.86
C GLN A 199 7.92 0.22 23.99
N ASP A 200 7.24 1.29 23.59
CA ASP A 200 6.16 1.25 22.58
C ASP A 200 6.67 1.45 21.15
N GLY A 201 7.99 1.31 20.95
CA GLY A 201 8.67 1.55 19.68
C GLY A 201 8.79 0.30 18.78
N PRO A 202 9.09 0.50 17.49
CA PRO A 202 9.40 -0.60 16.57
C PRO A 202 10.63 -1.38 17.06
N LEU A 203 10.52 -2.72 17.09
CA LEU A 203 11.60 -3.61 17.51
C LEU A 203 11.95 -4.58 16.40
N LEU A 204 13.25 -4.76 16.14
CA LEU A 204 13.78 -5.82 15.30
C LEU A 204 14.86 -6.57 16.08
N VAL A 205 14.66 -7.87 16.28
CA VAL A 205 15.61 -8.78 16.92
C VAL A 205 16.13 -9.75 15.86
N CYS A 206 17.43 -9.68 15.57
CA CYS A 206 18.09 -10.60 14.65
C CYS A 206 18.76 -11.72 15.44
N LEU A 207 18.46 -12.96 15.07
CA LEU A 207 19.02 -14.19 15.64
C LEU A 207 19.87 -14.84 14.55
N ASP A 208 21.19 -14.61 14.64
CA ASP A 208 22.13 -15.23 13.72
C ASP A 208 22.29 -16.72 14.02
N GLY A 209 22.38 -17.55 12.97
CA GLY A 209 22.39 -19.01 13.10
C GLY A 209 21.08 -19.61 13.64
N GLY A 210 19.95 -18.90 13.48
CA GLY A 210 18.65 -19.33 13.99
C GLY A 210 18.07 -20.59 13.32
N LEU A 211 18.58 -20.98 12.15
CA LEU A 211 18.18 -22.20 11.43
C LEU A 211 19.39 -23.09 11.10
N ASP A 212 19.19 -24.40 11.20
CA ASP A 212 20.22 -25.43 10.92
C ASP A 212 20.74 -25.43 9.46
N ASP A 213 20.12 -24.66 8.57
CA ASP A 213 20.52 -24.54 7.16
C ASP A 213 21.38 -23.31 6.86
N GLY A 214 21.87 -22.63 7.90
CA GLY A 214 22.74 -21.47 7.77
C GLY A 214 22.01 -20.15 7.46
N ARG A 215 20.67 -20.16 7.45
CA ARG A 215 19.86 -18.94 7.40
C ARG A 215 19.69 -18.35 8.81
N ALA A 216 19.56 -17.04 8.86
CA ALA A 216 19.23 -16.31 10.08
C ALA A 216 17.71 -16.15 10.22
N VAL A 217 17.27 -15.96 11.46
CA VAL A 217 15.87 -15.66 11.79
C VAL A 217 15.81 -14.28 12.42
N ALA A 218 14.76 -13.53 12.14
CA ALA A 218 14.49 -12.30 12.85
C ALA A 218 13.03 -12.22 13.29
N ILE A 219 12.83 -11.46 14.37
CA ILE A 219 11.53 -11.11 14.90
C ILE A 219 11.39 -9.60 14.80
N ALA A 220 10.39 -9.14 14.04
CA ALA A 220 10.04 -7.74 13.90
C ALA A 220 8.70 -7.47 14.59
N MET A 221 8.57 -6.33 15.26
CA MET A 221 7.32 -5.88 15.90
C MET A 221 7.11 -4.38 15.70
N THR A 222 5.89 -3.97 15.33
CA THR A 222 5.47 -2.56 15.30
C THR A 222 4.02 -2.43 15.79
N GLY A 223 3.80 -1.82 16.96
CA GLY A 223 2.45 -1.73 17.53
C GLY A 223 1.84 -3.12 17.74
N ASP A 224 0.68 -3.37 17.11
CA ASP A 224 -0.03 -4.65 17.18
C ASP A 224 0.41 -5.67 16.11
N GLU A 225 1.39 -5.32 15.27
CA GLU A 225 1.90 -6.19 14.23
C GLU A 225 3.21 -6.86 14.63
N ALA A 226 3.36 -8.11 14.23
CA ALA A 226 4.57 -8.87 14.43
C ALA A 226 4.85 -9.79 13.26
N SER A 227 6.13 -10.01 12.97
CA SER A 227 6.55 -11.00 11.99
C SER A 227 7.77 -11.76 12.47
N VAL A 228 7.80 -13.04 12.17
CA VAL A 228 9.00 -13.89 12.25
C VAL A 228 9.38 -14.27 10.83
N PHE A 229 10.62 -14.03 10.44
CA PHE A 229 11.07 -14.25 9.08
C PHE A 229 12.49 -14.81 9.01
N ALA A 230 12.75 -15.59 7.97
CA ALA A 230 14.04 -16.17 7.66
C ALA A 230 14.71 -15.40 6.51
N TYR A 231 16.00 -15.12 6.65
CA TYR A 231 16.78 -14.37 5.67
C TYR A 231 18.21 -14.90 5.56
N GLU A 232 18.91 -14.52 4.49
CA GLU A 232 20.33 -14.85 4.34
C GLU A 232 21.17 -14.05 5.34
N SER A 233 22.04 -14.68 6.14
CA SER A 233 22.83 -13.96 7.17
C SER A 233 23.64 -12.78 6.61
N ALA A 234 24.10 -12.87 5.35
CA ALA A 234 24.80 -11.78 4.68
C ALA A 234 23.95 -10.49 4.48
N ALA A 235 22.61 -10.61 4.51
CA ALA A 235 21.68 -9.51 4.32
C ALA A 235 21.37 -8.71 5.60
N ILE A 236 21.94 -9.09 6.77
CA ILE A 236 21.60 -8.48 8.07
C ILE A 236 21.74 -6.96 8.07
N SER A 237 22.84 -6.43 7.51
CA SER A 237 23.07 -4.98 7.47
C SER A 237 22.02 -4.26 6.63
N THR A 238 21.58 -4.86 5.52
CA THR A 238 20.54 -4.28 4.65
C THR A 238 19.18 -4.30 5.33
N ILE A 239 18.84 -5.41 6.01
CA ILE A 239 17.59 -5.55 6.77
C ILE A 239 17.51 -4.55 7.90
N LEU A 240 18.57 -4.40 8.71
CA LEU A 240 18.62 -3.40 9.78
C LEU A 240 18.48 -1.96 9.25
N THR A 241 19.17 -1.66 8.14
CA THR A 241 19.07 -0.34 7.50
C THR A 241 17.65 -0.09 6.98
N SER A 242 17.03 -1.07 6.33
CA SER A 242 15.65 -0.95 5.84
C SER A 242 14.66 -0.82 6.98
N TRP A 243 14.84 -1.53 8.09
CA TRP A 243 13.98 -1.45 9.26
C TRP A 243 14.02 -0.05 9.86
N HIS A 244 15.22 0.49 10.11
CA HIS A 244 15.37 1.84 10.62
C HIS A 244 14.71 2.87 9.69
N ARG A 245 14.95 2.78 8.37
CA ARG A 245 14.36 3.71 7.39
C ARG A 245 12.83 3.72 7.41
N ILE A 246 12.19 2.54 7.57
CA ILE A 246 10.72 2.42 7.47
C ILE A 246 10.03 2.74 8.80
N THR A 247 10.73 2.56 9.92
CA THR A 247 10.12 2.62 11.25
C THR A 247 10.50 3.83 12.08
N HIS A 248 11.55 4.58 11.72
CA HIS A 248 12.03 5.81 12.36
C HIS A 248 12.06 6.98 11.37
#